data_AF-A0A970ZPX5-F1
#
_entry.id   AF-A0A970ZPX5-F1
#
_cell.length_a   1.000
_cell.length_b   1.000
_cell.length_c   1.000
_cell.angle_alpha   90.00
_cell.angle_beta   90.00
_cell.angle_gamma   90.00
#
_symmetry.space_group_name_H-M   'P 1'
#
loop_
_entity.id
_entity.type
_entity.pdbx_description
1 polymer ?
#
loop_
_entity_poly.entity_id
_entity_poly.type
_entity_poly.pdbx_seq_one_letter_code
_entity_poly.pdbx_strand_id
1 'polypeptide(L)'
;MHDLVESTPGEEGKWFVAAKSIGRYKEAIELANRTPCDPRTLTRAARDTADEEPLYALEAGMAALRWLAQGYGYEITGADVWSAYDNTLKAAEKAGRRPETLRRIQRLASGFVLQVLRRELGL
;
A
#
# COMPACT_ATOMS: atom_id res chain seq x y z
N MET A 1 16.49 -39.27 11.45
CA MET A 1 15.58 -39.87 10.46
C MET A 1 14.73 -38.74 9.89
N HIS A 2 14.88 -38.50 8.58
CA HIS A 2 14.28 -37.47 7.72
C HIS A 2 14.76 -36.03 7.96
N ASP A 3 15.67 -35.45 7.17
CA ASP A 3 15.78 -35.18 5.71
C ASP A 3 15.51 -33.69 5.42
N LEU A 4 16.54 -33.09 4.83
CA LEU A 4 16.55 -32.02 3.82
C LEU A 4 15.71 -30.75 4.06
N VAL A 5 16.41 -29.70 4.52
CA VAL A 5 16.29 -28.39 3.88
C VAL A 5 17.65 -28.07 3.27
N GLU A 6 17.77 -28.34 1.98
CA GLU A 6 18.80 -27.76 1.14
C GLU A 6 18.58 -26.24 1.09
N SER A 7 19.28 -25.53 1.97
CA SER A 7 19.39 -24.09 1.90
C SER A 7 20.05 -23.70 0.58
N THR A 8 19.26 -23.19 -0.36
CA THR A 8 19.77 -22.53 -1.56
C THR A 8 20.48 -21.24 -1.12
N PRO A 9 21.82 -21.10 -1.28
CA PRO A 9 22.52 -19.89 -0.87
C PRO A 9 22.18 -18.77 -1.87
N GLY A 10 21.58 -17.68 -1.40
CA GLY A 10 21.18 -16.54 -2.25
C GLY A 10 19.91 -15.79 -1.80
N GLU A 11 19.15 -16.35 -0.84
CA GLU A 11 17.88 -15.79 -0.37
C GLU A 11 18.00 -15.02 0.97
N GLU A 12 19.14 -15.10 1.66
CA GLU A 12 19.33 -14.56 3.02
C GLU A 12 19.12 -13.03 3.08
N GLY A 13 19.41 -12.30 1.99
CA GLY A 13 19.15 -10.87 1.89
C GLY A 13 17.66 -10.49 1.76
N LYS A 14 16.83 -11.36 1.19
CA LYS A 14 15.42 -11.05 0.90
C LYS A 14 14.55 -11.06 2.15
N TRP A 15 14.83 -11.95 3.11
CA TRP A 15 14.10 -12.02 4.38
C TRP A 15 14.52 -10.91 5.34
N PHE A 16 15.78 -10.46 5.28
CA PHE A 16 16.25 -9.29 6.04
C PHE A 16 15.69 -7.98 5.50
N VAL A 17 15.61 -7.81 4.17
CA VAL A 17 14.87 -6.70 3.56
C VAL A 17 13.41 -6.79 3.97
N ALA A 18 12.74 -7.93 3.80
CA ALA A 18 11.35 -8.12 4.19
C ALA A 18 11.08 -7.84 5.67
N ALA A 19 11.97 -8.26 6.59
CA ALA A 19 11.82 -8.02 8.02
C ALA A 19 12.05 -6.55 8.41
N LYS A 20 13.06 -5.89 7.83
CA LYS A 20 13.31 -4.45 7.99
C LYS A 20 12.15 -3.61 7.46
N SER A 21 11.65 -4.03 6.30
CA SER A 21 10.44 -3.56 5.66
C SER A 21 9.22 -3.71 6.57
N ILE A 22 8.95 -4.90 7.13
CA ILE A 22 7.86 -5.15 8.09
C ILE A 22 7.94 -4.22 9.31
N GLY A 23 9.15 -3.94 9.82
CA GLY A 23 9.38 -3.02 10.93
C GLY A 23 9.00 -1.57 10.59
N ARG A 24 9.52 -1.03 9.48
CA ARG A 24 9.15 0.31 8.99
C ARG A 24 7.67 0.43 8.60
N TYR A 25 7.05 -0.65 8.12
CA TYR A 25 5.62 -0.65 7.77
C TYR A 25 4.72 -0.63 8.98
N LYS A 26 5.03 -1.37 10.03
CA LYS A 26 4.26 -1.29 11.27
C LYS A 26 4.28 0.12 11.82
N GLU A 27 5.43 0.77 11.84
CA GLU A 27 5.53 2.17 12.28
C GLU A 27 4.80 3.13 11.34
N ALA A 28 4.90 2.97 10.02
CA ALA A 28 4.17 3.82 9.08
C ALA A 28 2.65 3.64 9.19
N ILE A 29 2.16 2.41 9.36
CA ILE A 29 0.75 2.08 9.58
C ILE A 29 0.29 2.62 10.94
N GLU A 30 1.07 2.44 12.01
CA GLU A 30 0.75 2.98 13.33
C GLU A 30 0.73 4.51 13.32
N LEU A 31 1.69 5.16 12.68
CA LEU A 31 1.77 6.61 12.57
C LEU A 31 0.63 7.16 11.72
N ALA A 32 0.35 6.53 10.57
CA ALA A 32 -0.76 6.89 9.71
C ALA A 32 -2.12 6.62 10.35
N ASN A 33 -2.23 5.73 11.36
CA ASN A 33 -3.45 5.50 12.13
C ASN A 33 -3.59 6.43 13.34
N ARG A 34 -2.48 6.95 13.90
CA ARG A 34 -2.50 7.78 15.13
C ARG A 34 -2.69 9.27 14.87
N THR A 35 -2.38 9.75 13.67
CA THR A 35 -2.51 11.16 13.34
C THR A 35 -3.38 11.30 12.09
N PRO A 36 -4.50 12.06 12.13
CA PRO A 36 -5.26 12.35 10.92
C PRO A 36 -4.35 13.08 9.93
N CYS A 37 -3.97 12.38 8.86
CA CYS A 37 -3.12 12.91 7.81
C CYS A 37 -3.97 13.08 6.54
N ASP A 38 -3.80 14.21 5.85
CA ASP A 38 -4.52 14.45 4.61
C ASP A 38 -4.19 13.34 3.57
N PRO A 39 -5.21 12.67 2.99
CA PRO A 39 -4.98 11.60 2.02
C PRO A 39 -4.13 12.01 0.81
N ARG A 40 -4.16 13.29 0.39
CA ARG A 40 -3.34 13.80 -0.71
C ARG A 40 -1.86 13.84 -0.32
N THR A 41 -1.56 14.14 0.95
CA THR A 41 -0.18 14.09 1.46
C THR A 41 0.37 12.67 1.43
N LEU A 42 -0.42 11.70 1.87
CA LEU A 42 -0.05 10.28 1.81
C LEU A 42 0.09 9.78 0.37
N THR A 43 -0.81 10.21 -0.53
CA THR A 43 -0.73 9.90 -1.96
C THR A 43 0.53 10.48 -2.61
N ARG A 44 0.90 11.72 -2.25
CA ARG A 44 2.13 12.36 -2.71
C ARG A 44 3.36 11.60 -2.21
N ALA A 45 3.39 11.24 -0.92
CA ALA A 45 4.47 10.44 -0.36
C ALA A 45 4.60 9.10 -1.11
N ALA A 46 3.49 8.42 -1.37
CA ALA A 46 3.48 7.18 -2.15
C ALA A 46 4.08 7.35 -3.54
N ARG A 47 3.72 8.43 -4.24
CA ARG A 47 4.28 8.73 -5.57
C ARG A 47 5.78 9.00 -5.49
N ASP A 48 6.19 9.88 -4.58
CA ASP A 48 7.55 10.42 -4.55
C ASP A 48 8.58 9.35 -4.12
N THR A 49 8.17 8.38 -3.29
CA THR A 49 9.06 7.30 -2.83
C THR A 49 8.90 5.99 -3.63
N ALA A 50 8.08 5.96 -4.68
CA ALA A 50 7.76 4.72 -5.39
C ALA A 50 8.99 4.05 -6.04
N ASP A 51 9.97 4.84 -6.48
CA ASP A 51 11.21 4.33 -7.11
C ASP A 51 12.24 3.85 -6.08
N GLU A 52 12.43 4.62 -5.01
CA GLU A 52 13.50 4.38 -4.02
C GLU A 52 13.06 3.42 -2.91
N GLU A 53 11.83 3.56 -2.42
CA GLU A 53 11.25 2.75 -1.34
C GLU A 53 9.83 2.26 -1.74
N PRO A 54 9.72 1.37 -2.75
CA PRO A 54 8.43 0.96 -3.34
C PRO A 54 7.47 0.35 -2.33
N LEU A 55 7.98 -0.35 -1.32
CA LEU A 55 7.13 -0.92 -0.29
C LEU A 55 6.64 0.12 0.74
N TYR A 56 7.44 1.16 1.04
CA TYR A 56 6.97 2.27 1.87
C TYR A 56 5.89 3.08 1.13
N ALA A 57 6.13 3.33 -0.16
CA ALA A 57 5.15 3.94 -1.04
C ALA A 57 3.82 3.19 -1.08
N LEU A 58 3.86 1.86 -1.16
CA LEU A 58 2.69 1.00 -1.13
C LEU A 58 1.88 1.23 0.15
N GLU A 59 2.51 1.18 1.32
CA GLU A 59 1.78 1.32 2.59
C GLU A 59 1.27 2.76 2.80
N ALA A 60 2.01 3.77 2.36
CA ALA A 60 1.52 5.16 2.36
C ALA A 60 0.26 5.30 1.49
N GLY A 61 0.25 4.69 0.31
CA GLY A 61 -0.91 4.67 -0.58
C GLY A 61 -2.10 3.89 -0.02
N MET A 62 -1.84 2.74 0.64
CA MET A 62 -2.87 1.98 1.36
C MET A 62 -3.49 2.79 2.51
N ALA A 63 -2.69 3.56 3.25
CA ALA A 63 -3.18 4.47 4.28
C ALA A 63 -4.01 5.60 3.68
N ALA A 64 -3.61 6.18 2.55
CA ALA A 64 -4.40 7.19 1.84
C ALA A 64 -5.79 6.64 1.47
N LEU A 65 -5.85 5.45 0.83
CA LEU A 65 -7.10 4.79 0.49
C LEU A 65 -7.96 4.49 1.73
N ARG A 66 -7.35 4.11 2.85
CA ARG A 66 -8.06 3.89 4.13
C ARG A 66 -8.72 5.16 4.64
N TRP A 67 -8.03 6.29 4.60
CA TRP A 67 -8.57 7.56 5.06
C TRP A 67 -9.67 8.07 4.13
N LEU A 68 -9.50 7.93 2.82
CA LEU A 68 -10.54 8.23 1.84
C LEU A 68 -11.79 7.37 2.04
N ALA A 69 -11.62 6.07 2.30
CA ALA A 69 -12.72 5.15 2.56
C ALA A 69 -13.50 5.50 3.84
N GLN A 70 -12.81 6.06 4.84
CA GLN A 70 -13.42 6.57 6.07
C GLN A 70 -14.01 7.99 5.92
N GLY A 71 -13.92 8.60 4.73
CA GLY A 71 -14.47 9.94 4.46
C GLY A 71 -13.59 11.10 4.94
N TYR A 72 -12.31 10.87 5.18
CA TYR A 72 -11.35 11.92 5.56
C TYR A 72 -10.79 12.64 4.34
N GLY A 73 -10.39 13.90 4.56
CA GLY A 73 -9.86 14.81 3.54
C GLY A 73 -10.86 15.89 3.17
N TYR A 74 -10.37 17.10 2.90
CA TYR A 74 -11.21 18.24 2.52
C TYR A 74 -11.36 18.31 0.99
N GLU A 75 -12.60 18.43 0.52
CA GLU A 75 -12.96 18.52 -0.91
C GLU A 75 -12.30 17.41 -1.76
N ILE A 76 -12.36 16.18 -1.26
CA ILE A 76 -11.87 15.00 -1.97
C ILE A 76 -12.72 14.73 -3.22
N THR A 77 -12.04 14.51 -4.33
CA THR A 77 -12.65 14.20 -5.63
C THR A 77 -12.36 12.75 -6.05
N GLY A 78 -13.06 12.27 -7.08
CA GLY A 78 -12.74 10.97 -7.67
C GLY A 78 -11.30 10.89 -8.20
N ALA A 79 -10.73 12.01 -8.66
CA ALA A 79 -9.35 12.06 -9.13
C ALA A 79 -8.34 11.81 -7.99
N ASP A 80 -8.65 12.26 -6.77
CA ASP A 80 -7.82 12.00 -5.59
C ASP A 80 -7.81 10.49 -5.25
N VAL A 81 -8.97 9.84 -5.34
CA VAL A 81 -9.08 8.38 -5.13
C VAL A 81 -8.30 7.61 -6.20
N TRP A 82 -8.42 8.02 -7.47
CA TRP A 82 -7.66 7.43 -8.56
C TRP A 82 -6.16 7.62 -8.40
N SER A 83 -5.72 8.80 -7.97
CA SER A 83 -4.31 9.08 -7.72
C SER A 83 -3.77 8.19 -6.59
N ALA A 84 -4.52 8.03 -5.50
CA ALA A 84 -4.15 7.13 -4.42
C ALA A 84 -4.04 5.68 -4.93
N TYR A 85 -5.03 5.21 -5.67
CA TYR A 85 -5.06 3.86 -6.24
C TYR A 85 -3.89 3.57 -7.19
N ASP A 86 -3.68 4.43 -8.19
CA ASP A 86 -2.64 4.25 -9.22
C ASP A 86 -1.23 4.28 -8.62
N ASN A 87 -0.95 5.25 -7.73
CA ASN A 87 0.36 5.31 -7.07
C ASN A 87 0.59 4.09 -6.16
N THR A 88 -0.44 3.64 -5.44
CA THR A 88 -0.36 2.41 -4.62
C THR A 88 -0.04 1.19 -5.49
N LEU A 89 -0.70 1.06 -6.64
CA LEU A 89 -0.48 -0.07 -7.54
C LEU A 89 0.88 -0.04 -8.24
N LYS A 90 1.35 1.13 -8.67
CA LYS A 90 2.70 1.31 -9.21
C LYS A 90 3.77 0.93 -8.18
N ALA A 91 3.60 1.37 -6.95
CA ALA A 91 4.47 1.00 -5.84
C ALA A 91 4.43 -0.52 -5.59
N ALA A 92 3.24 -1.14 -5.64
CA ALA A 92 3.07 -2.58 -5.49
C ALA A 92 3.65 -3.40 -6.65
N GLU A 93 3.64 -2.88 -7.88
CA GLU A 93 4.32 -3.49 -9.02
C GLU A 93 5.83 -3.54 -8.80
N LYS A 94 6.42 -2.39 -8.47
CA LYS A 94 7.86 -2.28 -8.19
C LYS A 94 8.28 -3.16 -7.00
N ALA A 95 7.38 -3.37 -6.05
CA ALA A 95 7.58 -4.28 -4.92
C ALA A 95 7.29 -5.77 -5.22
N GLY A 96 6.78 -6.14 -6.39
CA GLY A 96 6.36 -7.52 -6.70
C GLY A 96 5.16 -8.01 -5.88
N ARG A 97 4.32 -7.10 -5.39
CA ARG A 97 3.17 -7.35 -4.50
C ARG A 97 1.82 -6.94 -5.10
N ARG A 98 1.75 -6.63 -6.40
CA ARG A 98 0.52 -6.16 -7.08
C ARG A 98 -0.72 -7.04 -6.81
N PRO A 99 -0.69 -8.39 -6.95
CA PRO A 99 -1.89 -9.20 -6.76
C PRO A 99 -2.39 -9.22 -5.30
N GLU A 100 -1.47 -9.22 -4.33
CA GLU A 100 -1.82 -9.14 -2.91
C GLU A 100 -2.42 -7.78 -2.56
N THR A 101 -1.82 -6.72 -3.10
CA THR A 101 -2.25 -5.33 -2.87
C THR A 101 -3.64 -5.09 -3.43
N LEU A 102 -3.93 -5.57 -4.65
CA LEU A 102 -5.28 -5.51 -5.22
C LEU A 102 -6.34 -6.15 -4.31
N ARG A 103 -6.05 -7.34 -3.76
CA ARG A 103 -6.95 -8.00 -2.79
C ARG A 103 -7.10 -7.24 -1.47
N ARG A 104 -6.06 -6.52 -1.03
CA ARG A 104 -6.16 -5.64 0.15
C ARG A 104 -7.03 -4.41 -0.17
N ILE A 105 -6.86 -3.80 -1.34
CA ILE A 105 -7.68 -2.66 -1.80
C ILE A 105 -9.14 -3.08 -1.95
N GLN A 106 -9.44 -4.22 -2.56
CA GLN A 106 -10.81 -4.73 -2.71
C GLN A 106 -11.53 -4.89 -1.36
N ARG A 107 -10.83 -5.38 -0.32
CA ARG A 107 -11.39 -5.54 1.03
C ARG A 107 -11.54 -4.22 1.79
N LEU A 108 -10.72 -3.23 1.46
CA LEU A 108 -10.71 -1.93 2.11
C LEU A 108 -11.70 -0.95 1.47
N ALA A 109 -11.91 -1.07 0.16
CA ALA A 109 -12.74 -0.18 -0.62
C ALA A 109 -14.19 -0.19 -0.07
N SER A 110 -14.63 0.98 0.37
CA SER A 110 -15.98 1.21 0.88
C SER A 110 -16.40 2.66 0.59
N GLY A 111 -17.69 2.95 0.73
CA GLY A 111 -18.25 4.29 0.53
C GLY A 111 -17.85 4.91 -0.82
N PHE A 112 -17.37 6.15 -0.78
CA PHE A 112 -16.95 6.90 -1.96
C PHE A 112 -15.81 6.21 -2.73
N VAL A 113 -14.86 5.57 -2.04
CA VAL A 113 -13.74 4.85 -2.69
C VAL A 113 -14.25 3.67 -3.51
N LEU A 114 -15.18 2.89 -2.96
CA LEU A 114 -15.79 1.77 -3.70
C LEU A 114 -16.57 2.28 -4.90
N GLN A 115 -17.32 3.38 -4.77
CA GLN A 115 -18.06 3.96 -5.88
C GLN A 115 -17.15 4.38 -7.03
N VAL A 116 -16.00 4.99 -6.74
CA VAL A 116 -15.02 5.44 -7.75
C VAL A 116 -14.29 4.27 -8.39
N LEU A 117 -13.86 3.27 -7.61
CA LEU A 117 -13.01 2.17 -8.08
C LEU A 117 -13.78 0.91 -8.50
N ARG A 118 -15.11 0.91 -8.43
CA ARG A 118 -15.96 -0.25 -8.67
C ARG A 118 -15.58 -1.06 -9.91
N ARG A 119 -15.41 -0.37 -11.05
CA ARG A 119 -15.07 -0.98 -12.33
C ARG A 119 -13.71 -1.68 -12.32
N GLU A 120 -12.71 -1.08 -11.69
CA GLU A 120 -11.34 -1.63 -11.61
C GLU A 120 -11.24 -2.80 -10.65
N LEU A 121 -12.05 -2.78 -9.60
CA LEU A 121 -12.07 -3.84 -8.58
C LEU A 121 -12.89 -5.06 -9.04
N GLY A 122 -13.64 -4.96 -10.13
CA GLY A 122 -14.48 -6.03 -10.67
C GLY A 122 -15.71 -6.34 -9.81
N LEU A 123 -16.31 -5.32 -9.18
CA LEU A 123 -17.44 -5.40 -8.23
C LEU A 123 -18.72 -4.72 -8.74
#